data_AF-A0A524HVL6-F1
#
_entry.id   AF-A0A524HVL6-F1
#
_cell.length_a   1.000
_cell.length_b   1.000
_cell.length_c   1.000
_cell.angle_alpha   90.00
_cell.angle_beta   90.00
_cell.angle_gamma   90.00
#
_symmetry.space_group_name_H-M   'P 1'
#
loop_
_entity.id
_entity.type
_entity.pdbx_description
1 polymer ?
#
loop_
_entity_poly.entity_id
_entity_poly.type
_entity_poly.pdbx_seq_one_letter_code
_entity_poly.pdbx_strand_id
1 'polypeptide(L)'
;MKKRILGMGLASAMAVVAAGASAQNVPAEFVVSGETAAEIHDYTTINLATAERIAQVCERLATEEGVQVSIYIIDNDGNHVYTHRMDGQGWIQISTAEMKARTALMGRDASKERMNRVLRKPLAEFQQIQLGFFPNSGGLPIIVNNQLIGAIGVGGSAPRVAEGWSDEICAHKALTEVLGPQPPLLEDLPRERTENPNPVPVPRFAATMPPTTNLPAEFVVSGQAAGRIYDGYQISGDAARRVAMACRQWAAERDGTMSLYILDVAGNLVHEERGDGQIYNNIRTALLKAQTALKTKQPTSIRAAGLRNDPGGMPRNMFWYNFYAVSGGLPIVVDGQLIGAIGVGGGAGGGDENCAIAGLKAVFGDRVAVPVYPAAG
;
A
#
# COMPACT_ATOMS: atom_id res chain seq x y z
N MET A 1 -48.21 74.47 44.91
CA MET A 1 -49.19 74.27 43.83
C MET A 1 -48.48 73.60 42.66
N LYS A 2 -48.90 72.38 42.26
CA LYS A 2 -48.54 71.63 41.02
C LYS A 2 -47.05 71.23 40.84
N LYS A 3 -46.65 70.07 40.32
CA LYS A 3 -47.19 68.73 40.02
C LYS A 3 -45.96 67.87 39.64
N ARG A 4 -45.94 66.59 40.01
CA ARG A 4 -44.99 65.56 39.54
C ARG A 4 -44.98 65.44 38.01
N ILE A 5 -43.82 65.17 37.39
CA ILE A 5 -43.71 64.26 36.23
C ILE A 5 -42.45 63.40 36.38
N LEU A 6 -42.71 62.10 36.27
CA LEU A 6 -41.84 60.93 36.24
C LEU A 6 -41.31 60.75 34.80
N GLY A 7 -40.04 60.39 34.61
CA GLY A 7 -39.47 59.98 33.31
C GLY A 7 -38.23 59.12 33.54
N MET A 8 -38.41 57.83 33.82
CA MET A 8 -38.21 56.70 32.89
C MET A 8 -36.75 56.61 32.39
N GLY A 9 -35.99 55.72 33.04
CA GLY A 9 -34.65 55.33 32.62
C GLY A 9 -34.67 54.46 31.37
N LEU A 10 -33.68 54.65 30.50
CA LEU A 10 -33.24 53.65 29.55
C LEU A 10 -31.99 52.97 30.13
N ALA A 11 -32.19 51.78 30.71
CA ALA A 11 -31.10 50.83 30.91
C ALA A 11 -30.92 50.07 29.59
N SER A 12 -29.85 50.38 28.87
CA SER A 12 -29.45 49.65 27.67
C SER A 12 -28.98 48.24 28.08
N ALA A 13 -29.86 47.25 27.92
CA ALA A 13 -29.48 45.86 28.01
C ALA A 13 -28.58 45.51 26.80
N MET A 14 -27.26 45.45 27.03
CA MET A 14 -26.33 44.79 26.12
C MET A 14 -26.69 43.30 26.10
N ALA A 15 -27.38 42.87 25.05
CA ALA A 15 -27.54 41.46 24.75
C ALA A 15 -26.17 40.87 24.40
N VAL A 16 -25.56 40.16 25.35
CA VAL A 16 -24.42 39.29 25.07
C VAL A 16 -24.99 38.14 24.23
N VAL A 17 -24.80 38.22 22.91
CA VAL A 17 -24.99 37.08 22.03
C VAL A 17 -23.86 36.11 22.36
N ALA A 18 -24.13 35.17 23.26
CA ALA A 18 -23.29 34.00 23.43
C ALA A 18 -23.35 33.23 22.11
N ALA A 19 -22.25 33.27 21.34
CA ALA A 19 -22.04 32.40 20.20
C ALA A 19 -21.95 30.96 20.72
N GLY A 20 -23.11 30.30 20.85
CA GLY A 20 -23.17 28.87 21.08
C GLY A 20 -22.49 28.18 19.91
N ALA A 21 -21.51 27.34 20.21
CA ALA A 21 -20.88 26.46 19.24
C ALA A 21 -21.93 25.48 18.70
N SER A 22 -22.60 25.85 17.61
CA SER A 22 -23.51 24.99 16.87
C SER A 22 -22.71 23.92 16.12
N ALA A 23 -22.29 22.86 16.82
CA ALA A 23 -21.56 21.76 16.21
C ALA A 23 -22.44 20.55 15.84
N GLN A 24 -23.72 20.53 16.21
CA GLN A 24 -24.58 19.38 15.92
C GLN A 24 -26.00 19.83 15.53
N ASN A 25 -26.40 19.55 14.28
CA ASN A 25 -27.76 19.72 13.77
C ASN A 25 -28.68 18.60 14.28
N VAL A 26 -28.73 18.38 15.59
CA VAL A 26 -29.56 17.35 16.22
C VAL A 26 -30.71 18.05 16.95
N PRO A 27 -31.98 17.77 16.62
CA PRO A 27 -33.11 18.35 17.34
C PRO A 27 -33.03 18.04 18.85
N ALA A 28 -33.40 19.01 19.68
CA ALA A 28 -33.17 18.96 21.13
C ALA A 28 -33.84 17.76 21.82
N GLU A 29 -34.94 17.26 21.26
CA GLU A 29 -35.64 16.07 21.71
C GLU A 29 -34.82 14.77 21.57
N PHE A 30 -33.77 14.77 20.75
CA PHE A 30 -32.82 13.65 20.60
C PHE A 30 -31.50 13.87 21.35
N VAL A 31 -31.34 14.99 22.05
CA VAL A 31 -30.13 15.30 22.83
C VAL A 31 -30.30 14.77 24.25
N VAL A 32 -29.59 13.69 24.57
CA VAL A 32 -29.47 13.21 25.95
C VAL A 32 -28.54 14.16 26.71
N SER A 33 -28.99 14.70 27.84
CA SER A 33 -28.25 15.65 28.67
C SER A 33 -28.36 15.30 30.16
N GLY A 34 -27.53 15.93 31.00
CA GLY A 34 -27.54 15.73 32.46
C GLY A 34 -26.70 14.53 32.93
N GLU A 35 -26.97 14.02 34.15
CA GLU A 35 -26.22 12.90 34.75
C GLU A 35 -26.27 11.63 33.90
N THR A 36 -27.38 11.36 33.23
CA THR A 36 -27.51 10.24 32.29
C THR A 36 -26.54 10.34 31.12
N ALA A 37 -26.25 11.56 30.62
CA ALA A 37 -25.25 11.75 29.57
C ALA A 37 -23.82 11.57 30.10
N ALA A 38 -23.57 11.88 31.37
CA ALA A 38 -22.27 11.66 32.01
C ALA A 38 -21.97 10.17 32.27
N GLU A 39 -23.01 9.33 32.37
CA GLU A 39 -22.89 7.87 32.44
C GLU A 39 -22.68 7.20 31.07
N ILE A 40 -22.94 7.91 29.96
CA ILE A 40 -22.69 7.40 28.60
C ILE A 40 -21.21 7.61 28.26
N HIS A 41 -20.45 6.51 28.15
CA HIS A 41 -19.08 6.52 27.63
C HIS A 41 -19.07 6.69 26.10
N ASP A 42 -19.33 7.90 25.60
CA ASP A 42 -19.44 8.18 24.15
C ASP A 42 -18.11 8.57 23.48
N TYR A 43 -17.00 8.00 23.94
CA TYR A 43 -15.70 8.16 23.25
C TYR A 43 -15.63 7.13 22.12
N THR A 44 -16.44 7.29 21.08
CA THR A 44 -16.52 6.31 19.98
C THR A 44 -15.42 6.50 18.93
N THR A 45 -14.68 7.61 18.97
CA THR A 45 -13.65 7.90 17.96
C THR A 45 -12.35 8.40 18.58
N ILE A 46 -11.24 7.96 18.01
CA ILE A 46 -9.93 8.57 18.19
C ILE A 46 -9.88 9.94 17.51
N ASN A 47 -9.28 10.93 18.17
CA ASN A 47 -9.05 12.25 17.58
C ASN A 47 -7.73 12.29 16.78
N LEU A 48 -7.63 13.24 15.84
CA LEU A 48 -6.46 13.39 14.96
C LEU A 48 -5.15 13.60 15.72
N ALA A 49 -5.13 14.44 16.75
CA ALA A 49 -3.90 14.77 17.49
C ALA A 49 -3.31 13.53 18.21
N THR A 50 -4.17 12.68 18.78
CA THR A 50 -3.76 11.42 19.38
C THR A 50 -3.27 10.45 18.32
N ALA A 51 -3.99 10.31 17.20
CA ALA A 51 -3.59 9.43 16.09
C ALA A 51 -2.23 9.83 15.50
N GLU A 52 -2.01 11.13 15.27
CA GLU A 52 -0.73 11.67 14.81
C GLU A 52 0.40 11.37 15.79
N ARG A 53 0.17 11.55 17.10
CA ARG A 53 1.18 11.24 18.13
C ARG A 53 1.56 9.76 18.16
N ILE A 54 0.59 8.85 18.01
CA ILE A 54 0.86 7.40 17.90
C ILE A 54 1.76 7.13 16.69
N ALA A 55 1.44 7.73 15.55
CA ALA A 55 2.21 7.53 14.33
C ALA A 55 3.63 8.09 14.43
N GLN A 56 3.82 9.28 15.03
CA GLN A 56 5.14 9.88 15.27
C GLN A 56 6.02 8.99 16.18
N VAL A 57 5.44 8.37 17.22
CA VAL A 57 6.18 7.42 18.06
C VAL A 57 6.59 6.19 17.26
N CYS A 58 5.70 5.60 16.46
CA CYS A 58 6.06 4.45 15.64
C CYS A 58 7.09 4.79 14.55
N GLU A 59 7.02 5.98 13.93
CA GLU A 59 8.05 6.48 13.01
C GLU A 59 9.44 6.59 13.68
N ARG A 60 9.48 7.16 14.90
CA ARG A 60 10.71 7.26 15.68
C ARG A 60 11.29 5.87 15.98
N LEU A 61 10.47 4.94 16.46
CA LEU A 61 10.89 3.55 16.74
C LEU A 61 11.40 2.84 15.48
N ALA A 62 10.74 3.04 14.33
CA ALA A 62 11.19 2.49 13.05
C ALA A 62 12.55 3.07 12.63
N THR A 63 12.76 4.36 12.85
CA THR A 63 14.02 5.05 12.56
C THR A 63 15.16 4.53 13.44
N GLU A 64 14.92 4.35 14.74
CA GLU A 64 15.88 3.75 15.69
C GLU A 64 16.32 2.34 15.25
N GLU A 65 15.43 1.61 14.59
CA GLU A 65 15.62 0.24 14.11
C GLU A 65 16.17 0.16 12.68
N GLY A 66 16.36 1.31 12.03
CA GLY A 66 16.91 1.44 10.68
C GLY A 66 15.96 0.96 9.58
N VAL A 67 14.64 0.97 9.82
CA VAL A 67 13.62 0.52 8.87
C VAL A 67 12.64 1.63 8.53
N GLN A 68 11.83 1.42 7.48
CA GLN A 68 10.74 2.33 7.11
C GLN A 68 9.41 1.58 7.16
N VAL A 69 8.36 2.29 7.57
CA VAL A 69 6.99 1.75 7.69
C VAL A 69 5.93 2.72 7.15
N SER A 70 4.78 2.17 6.81
CA SER A 70 3.53 2.90 6.60
C SER A 70 2.58 2.62 7.77
N ILE A 71 1.91 3.66 8.24
CA ILE A 71 1.04 3.62 9.42
C ILE A 71 -0.34 4.11 8.99
N TYR A 72 -1.38 3.38 9.39
CA TYR A 72 -2.77 3.66 9.05
C TYR A 72 -3.64 3.56 10.29
N ILE A 73 -4.32 4.64 10.67
CA ILE A 73 -5.18 4.71 11.84
C ILE A 73 -6.60 5.05 11.40
N ILE A 74 -7.55 4.23 11.87
CA ILE A 74 -8.98 4.36 11.60
C ILE A 74 -9.78 4.54 12.88
N ASP A 75 -10.94 5.19 12.78
CA ASP A 75 -11.92 5.29 13.87
C ASP A 75 -12.73 3.97 14.03
N ASN A 76 -13.66 3.95 14.98
CA ASN A 76 -14.51 2.78 15.25
C ASN A 76 -15.50 2.47 14.10
N ASP A 77 -15.80 3.44 13.23
CA ASP A 77 -16.66 3.28 12.06
C ASP A 77 -15.88 2.82 10.82
N GLY A 78 -14.55 2.80 10.91
CA GLY A 78 -13.65 2.38 9.84
C GLY A 78 -13.29 3.49 8.86
N ASN A 79 -13.53 4.75 9.21
CA ASN A 79 -13.06 5.90 8.47
C ASN A 79 -11.59 6.17 8.79
N HIS A 80 -10.86 6.68 7.80
CA HIS A 80 -9.47 7.08 8.00
C HIS A 80 -9.40 8.31 8.91
N VAL A 81 -8.56 8.23 9.93
CA VAL A 81 -8.25 9.37 10.82
C VAL A 81 -6.87 9.92 10.50
N TYR A 82 -5.88 9.04 10.35
CA TYR A 82 -4.51 9.45 10.03
C TYR A 82 -3.78 8.38 9.23
N THR A 83 -3.04 8.80 8.20
CA THR A 83 -2.19 7.94 7.40
C THR A 83 -0.83 8.59 7.28
N HIS A 84 0.23 7.85 7.59
CA HIS A 84 1.60 8.31 7.49
C HIS A 84 2.44 7.29 6.74
N ARG A 85 3.24 7.77 5.80
CA ARG A 85 4.10 6.94 4.94
C ARG A 85 5.51 7.49 5.00
N MET A 86 6.42 6.74 5.63
CA MET A 86 7.85 7.07 5.61
C MET A 86 8.41 7.01 4.19
N ASP A 87 9.50 7.73 3.95
CA ASP A 87 10.18 7.73 2.66
C ASP A 87 10.60 6.32 2.22
N GLY A 88 10.63 6.08 0.91
CA GLY A 88 10.93 4.78 0.34
C GLY A 88 9.78 3.75 0.37
N GLN A 89 8.73 3.98 1.16
CA GLN A 89 7.57 3.08 1.21
C GLN A 89 6.69 3.20 -0.04
N GLY A 90 6.27 2.06 -0.60
CA GLY A 90 5.43 1.99 -1.79
C GLY A 90 3.95 1.76 -1.48
N TRP A 91 3.14 1.69 -2.53
CA TRP A 91 1.71 1.43 -2.43
C TRP A 91 1.36 0.16 -1.64
N ILE A 92 2.14 -0.91 -1.82
CA ILE A 92 1.91 -2.19 -1.13
C ILE A 92 1.94 -2.00 0.39
N GLN A 93 2.91 -1.25 0.89
CA GLN A 93 3.09 -1.05 2.33
C GLN A 93 1.96 -0.21 2.93
N ILE A 94 1.51 0.84 2.23
CA ILE A 94 0.35 1.65 2.63
C ILE A 94 -0.91 0.78 2.68
N SER A 95 -1.18 0.03 1.60
CA SER A 95 -2.36 -0.85 1.52
C SER A 95 -2.30 -1.96 2.56
N THR A 96 -1.13 -2.52 2.83
CA THR A 96 -0.90 -3.50 3.89
C THR A 96 -1.26 -2.93 5.26
N ALA A 97 -0.81 -1.71 5.57
CA ALA A 97 -1.11 -1.03 6.82
C ALA A 97 -2.62 -0.81 6.99
N GLU A 98 -3.30 -0.33 5.94
CA GLU A 98 -4.76 -0.17 5.95
C GLU A 98 -5.47 -1.51 6.22
N MET A 99 -5.15 -2.56 5.47
CA MET A 99 -5.81 -3.86 5.62
C MET A 99 -5.59 -4.47 7.02
N LYS A 100 -4.42 -4.26 7.62
CA LYS A 100 -4.13 -4.67 9.00
C LYS A 100 -4.99 -3.90 10.01
N ALA A 101 -5.12 -2.57 9.86
CA ALA A 101 -5.99 -1.74 10.69
C ALA A 101 -7.45 -2.21 10.60
N ARG A 102 -7.97 -2.38 9.38
CA ARG A 102 -9.33 -2.87 9.13
C ARG A 102 -9.57 -4.26 9.72
N THR A 103 -8.60 -5.16 9.56
CA THR A 103 -8.66 -6.51 10.15
C THR A 103 -8.81 -6.44 11.66
N ALA A 104 -8.04 -5.57 12.33
CA ALA A 104 -8.12 -5.42 13.77
C ALA A 104 -9.44 -4.80 14.23
N LEU A 105 -9.95 -3.80 13.50
CA LEU A 105 -11.25 -3.18 13.76
C LEU A 105 -12.40 -4.19 13.61
N MET A 106 -12.45 -4.90 12.47
CA MET A 106 -13.50 -5.89 12.17
C MET A 106 -13.44 -7.09 13.12
N GLY A 107 -12.23 -7.54 13.45
CA GLY A 107 -12.00 -8.68 14.33
C GLY A 107 -12.19 -8.36 15.80
N ARG A 108 -12.16 -7.07 16.17
CA ARG A 108 -12.10 -6.59 17.57
C ARG A 108 -10.93 -7.22 18.36
N ASP A 109 -9.84 -7.54 17.66
CA ASP A 109 -8.65 -8.23 18.17
C ASP A 109 -7.44 -7.93 17.27
N ALA A 110 -6.23 -8.30 17.67
CA ALA A 110 -5.03 -8.14 16.84
C ALA A 110 -5.15 -8.90 15.51
N SER A 111 -4.66 -8.31 14.42
CA SER A 111 -4.65 -8.96 13.10
C SER A 111 -3.80 -10.24 13.08
N LYS A 112 -2.88 -10.39 14.05
CA LYS A 112 -2.12 -11.61 14.29
C LYS A 112 -2.97 -12.81 14.68
N GLU A 113 -4.14 -12.64 15.31
CA GLU A 113 -5.07 -13.76 15.56
C GLU A 113 -5.42 -14.46 14.25
N ARG A 114 -5.76 -13.66 13.23
CA ARG A 114 -6.13 -14.15 11.90
C ARG A 114 -4.95 -14.85 11.24
N MET A 115 -3.76 -14.26 11.36
CA MET A 115 -2.51 -14.87 10.89
C MET A 115 -2.30 -16.25 11.54
N ASN A 116 -2.38 -16.33 12.87
CA ASN A 116 -2.18 -17.57 13.62
C ASN A 116 -3.23 -18.64 13.29
N ARG A 117 -4.48 -18.22 13.04
CA ARG A 117 -5.55 -19.11 12.56
C ARG A 117 -5.22 -19.71 11.19
N VAL A 118 -4.72 -18.90 10.26
CA VAL A 118 -4.30 -19.37 8.93
C VAL A 118 -3.08 -20.27 9.03
N LEU A 119 -2.12 -19.98 9.92
CA LEU A 119 -0.97 -20.87 10.13
C LEU A 119 -1.39 -22.26 10.61
N ARG A 120 -2.40 -22.35 11.48
CA ARG A 120 -2.95 -23.64 11.95
C ARG A 120 -3.83 -24.35 10.91
N LYS A 121 -4.51 -23.60 10.05
CA LYS A 121 -5.41 -24.12 9.02
C LYS A 121 -5.24 -23.33 7.71
N PRO A 122 -4.23 -23.63 6.88
CA PRO A 122 -3.92 -22.84 5.69
C PRO A 122 -5.08 -22.66 4.71
N LEU A 123 -5.91 -23.71 4.54
CA LEU A 123 -7.09 -23.65 3.66
C LEU A 123 -8.17 -22.66 4.14
N ALA A 124 -8.12 -22.21 5.40
CA ALA A 124 -9.03 -21.18 5.90
C ALA A 124 -8.67 -19.77 5.40
N GLU A 125 -7.49 -19.56 4.80
CA GLU A 125 -7.06 -18.24 4.34
C GLU A 125 -8.03 -17.66 3.29
N PHE A 126 -8.46 -18.47 2.32
CA PHE A 126 -9.46 -18.03 1.34
C PHE A 126 -10.77 -17.59 1.99
N GLN A 127 -11.23 -18.31 3.01
CA GLN A 127 -12.43 -17.92 3.76
C GLN A 127 -12.21 -16.61 4.52
N GLN A 128 -11.05 -16.42 5.15
CA GLN A 128 -10.73 -15.16 5.83
C GLN A 128 -10.73 -13.99 4.83
N ILE A 129 -10.12 -14.19 3.65
CA ILE A 129 -10.08 -13.20 2.58
C ILE A 129 -11.49 -12.84 2.10
N GLN A 130 -12.37 -13.82 1.90
CA GLN A 130 -13.77 -13.58 1.51
C GLN A 130 -14.55 -12.77 2.54
N LEU A 131 -14.22 -12.91 3.82
CA LEU A 131 -14.82 -12.15 4.92
C LEU A 131 -14.21 -10.75 5.09
N GLY A 132 -13.25 -10.37 4.25
CA GLY A 132 -12.60 -9.07 4.31
C GLY A 132 -11.37 -9.00 5.23
N PHE A 133 -10.96 -10.12 5.83
CA PHE A 133 -9.80 -10.14 6.70
C PHE A 133 -8.50 -10.27 5.92
N PHE A 134 -7.45 -9.64 6.46
CA PHE A 134 -6.08 -9.77 5.99
C PHE A 134 -5.23 -10.46 7.07
N PRO A 135 -5.05 -11.79 6.99
CA PRO A 135 -4.31 -12.61 7.96
C PRO A 135 -2.80 -12.32 8.03
N ASN A 136 -2.42 -11.14 8.51
CA ASN A 136 -1.04 -10.72 8.65
C ASN A 136 -0.90 -9.84 9.90
N SER A 137 0.11 -10.09 10.73
CA SER A 137 0.34 -9.34 11.97
C SER A 137 0.71 -7.87 11.71
N GLY A 138 0.38 -6.98 12.65
CA GLY A 138 0.68 -5.55 12.58
C GLY A 138 -0.53 -4.62 12.70
N GLY A 139 -1.73 -5.17 12.88
CA GLY A 139 -2.93 -4.42 13.22
C GLY A 139 -3.34 -4.64 14.68
N LEU A 140 -3.63 -3.56 15.41
CA LEU A 140 -4.06 -3.60 16.82
C LEU A 140 -5.29 -2.72 17.05
N PRO A 141 -6.25 -3.15 17.89
CA PRO A 141 -7.36 -2.31 18.32
C PRO A 141 -6.86 -1.19 19.26
N ILE A 142 -7.50 -0.02 19.20
CA ILE A 142 -7.26 1.10 20.12
C ILE A 142 -8.44 1.16 21.08
N ILE A 143 -8.22 0.73 22.33
CA ILE A 143 -9.25 0.65 23.37
C ILE A 143 -8.90 1.62 24.49
N VAL A 144 -9.85 2.47 24.87
CA VAL A 144 -9.73 3.42 25.98
C VAL A 144 -10.99 3.30 26.83
N ASN A 145 -10.83 3.15 28.16
CA ASN A 145 -11.96 3.00 29.09
C ASN A 145 -12.95 1.89 28.66
N ASN A 146 -12.43 0.74 28.25
CA ASN A 146 -13.20 -0.41 27.75
C ASN A 146 -14.01 -0.15 26.46
N GLN A 147 -13.85 1.00 25.82
CA GLN A 147 -14.49 1.34 24.55
C GLN A 147 -13.48 1.23 23.41
N LEU A 148 -13.86 0.56 22.31
CA LEU A 148 -13.07 0.62 21.08
C LEU A 148 -13.29 1.98 20.42
N ILE A 149 -12.19 2.71 20.23
CA ILE A 149 -12.22 4.06 19.64
C ILE A 149 -11.59 4.10 18.25
N GLY A 150 -10.96 3.00 17.83
CA GLY A 150 -10.31 2.88 16.53
C GLY A 150 -9.40 1.66 16.42
N ALA A 151 -8.60 1.64 15.36
CA ALA A 151 -7.55 0.64 15.15
C ALA A 151 -6.34 1.26 14.45
N ILE A 152 -5.16 0.71 14.75
CA ILE A 152 -3.90 1.03 14.06
C ILE A 152 -3.46 -0.18 13.22
N GLY A 153 -2.90 0.08 12.06
CA GLY A 153 -2.18 -0.88 11.25
C GLY A 153 -0.83 -0.33 10.82
N VAL A 154 0.21 -1.15 10.96
CA VAL A 154 1.57 -0.83 10.53
C VAL A 154 1.99 -1.85 9.49
N GLY A 155 2.57 -1.38 8.39
CA GLY A 155 2.96 -2.21 7.25
C GLY A 155 4.27 -1.73 6.64
N GLY A 156 5.16 -2.66 6.34
CA GLY A 156 6.28 -2.39 5.43
C GLY A 156 7.65 -2.88 5.87
N SER A 157 7.76 -3.45 7.07
CA SER A 157 9.00 -4.04 7.54
C SER A 157 8.90 -5.57 7.66
N ALA A 158 10.01 -6.26 7.44
CA ALA A 158 10.12 -7.69 7.73
C ALA A 158 10.26 -7.87 9.25
N PRO A 159 9.57 -8.85 9.87
CA PRO A 159 9.66 -9.07 11.30
C PRO A 159 11.03 -9.63 11.70
N ARG A 160 11.65 -9.04 12.74
CA ARG A 160 12.84 -9.52 13.45
C ARG A 160 12.50 -9.68 14.93
N VAL A 161 11.54 -10.56 15.24
CA VAL A 161 10.91 -10.63 16.56
C VAL A 161 11.92 -10.98 17.66
N ALA A 162 12.89 -11.84 17.36
CA ALA A 162 13.99 -12.17 18.28
C ALA A 162 14.88 -10.95 18.62
N GLU A 163 14.95 -9.96 17.72
CA GLU A 163 15.67 -8.70 17.92
C GLU A 163 14.74 -7.61 18.48
N GLY A 164 13.49 -7.93 18.79
CA GLY A 164 12.51 -6.98 19.36
C GLY A 164 11.80 -6.10 18.34
N TRP A 165 11.81 -6.47 17.05
CA TRP A 165 11.17 -5.70 15.98
C TRP A 165 10.10 -6.46 15.19
N SER A 166 8.95 -5.82 15.00
CA SER A 166 7.97 -6.12 13.95
C SER A 166 7.02 -4.94 13.79
N ASP A 167 6.27 -4.89 12.68
CA ASP A 167 5.19 -3.91 12.49
C ASP A 167 4.24 -3.87 13.71
N GLU A 168 3.90 -5.03 14.29
CA GLU A 168 3.02 -5.14 15.46
C GLU A 168 3.67 -4.62 16.74
N ILE A 169 4.96 -4.89 16.93
CA ILE A 169 5.72 -4.38 18.08
C ILE A 169 5.83 -2.85 18.01
N CYS A 170 6.01 -2.28 16.81
CA CYS A 170 5.99 -0.82 16.63
C CYS A 170 4.65 -0.23 17.06
N ALA A 171 3.54 -0.79 16.58
CA ALA A 171 2.19 -0.37 16.97
C ALA A 171 1.98 -0.48 18.49
N HIS A 172 2.37 -1.60 19.09
CA HIS A 172 2.21 -1.86 20.53
C HIS A 172 2.99 -0.88 21.40
N LYS A 173 4.27 -0.66 21.09
CA LYS A 173 5.12 0.29 21.81
C LYS A 173 4.58 1.72 21.67
N ALA A 174 4.14 2.10 20.47
CA ALA A 174 3.56 3.42 20.23
C ALA A 174 2.25 3.65 21.01
N LEU A 175 1.34 2.67 21.01
CA LEU A 175 0.13 2.72 21.83
C LEU A 175 0.48 2.78 23.32
N THR A 176 1.49 2.02 23.75
CA THR A 176 1.95 2.00 25.16
C THR A 176 2.46 3.36 25.62
N GLU A 177 3.29 4.02 24.80
CA GLU A 177 3.84 5.34 25.12
C GLU A 177 2.77 6.44 25.11
N VAL A 178 1.80 6.36 24.19
CA VAL A 178 0.78 7.39 24.01
C VAL A 178 -0.39 7.25 24.98
N LEU A 179 -0.90 6.03 25.13
CA LEU A 179 -2.17 5.74 25.81
C LEU A 179 -1.99 4.97 27.13
N GLY A 180 -0.76 4.55 27.44
CA GLY A 180 -0.45 3.74 28.62
C GLY A 180 -0.47 2.23 28.34
N PRO A 181 -0.25 1.41 29.38
CA PRO A 181 0.02 -0.03 29.24
C PRO A 181 -0.98 -0.76 28.35
N GLN A 182 -0.45 -1.50 27.37
CA GLN A 182 -1.23 -2.34 26.47
C GLN A 182 -1.16 -3.81 26.89
N PRO A 183 -2.17 -4.64 26.54
CA PRO A 183 -2.11 -6.09 26.73
C PRO A 183 -0.86 -6.71 26.08
N PRO A 184 -0.39 -7.87 26.56
CA PRO A 184 0.72 -8.57 25.93
C PRO A 184 0.38 -8.97 24.49
N LEU A 185 1.38 -8.90 23.60
CA LEU A 185 1.22 -9.35 22.22
C LEU A 185 1.03 -10.86 22.13
N LEU A 186 0.28 -11.29 21.11
CA LEU A 186 0.09 -12.70 20.82
C LEU A 186 1.41 -13.34 20.34
N GLU A 187 1.62 -14.59 20.73
CA GLU A 187 2.78 -15.40 20.33
C GLU A 187 2.83 -15.62 18.82
N ASP A 188 4.04 -15.57 18.26
CA ASP A 188 4.30 -15.94 16.87
C ASP A 188 4.39 -17.47 16.73
N LEU A 189 3.47 -18.04 15.96
CA LEU A 189 3.51 -19.47 15.64
C LEU A 189 4.55 -19.75 14.56
N PRO A 190 5.26 -20.89 14.63
CA PRO A 190 6.19 -21.29 13.58
C PRO A 190 5.44 -21.48 12.24
N ARG A 191 6.06 -21.02 11.16
CA ARG A 191 5.56 -21.28 9.81
C ARG A 191 6.08 -22.63 9.33
N GLU A 192 5.19 -23.61 9.17
CA GLU A 192 5.53 -24.82 8.43
C GLU A 192 5.70 -24.45 6.94
N ARG A 193 6.95 -24.36 6.50
CA ARG A 193 7.28 -24.24 5.08
C ARG A 193 7.41 -25.64 4.50
N THR A 194 6.48 -26.02 3.64
CA THR A 194 6.73 -27.16 2.73
C THR A 194 7.76 -26.69 1.72
N GLU A 195 9.01 -27.11 1.88
CA GLU A 195 10.03 -26.85 0.87
C GLU A 195 9.63 -27.51 -0.45
N ASN A 196 9.66 -26.73 -1.53
CA ASN A 196 9.48 -27.28 -2.86
C ASN A 196 10.67 -28.21 -3.16
N PRO A 197 10.44 -29.52 -3.41
CA PRO A 197 11.52 -30.48 -3.67
C PRO A 197 12.31 -30.16 -4.94
N ASN A 198 11.76 -29.32 -5.84
CA ASN A 198 12.41 -28.84 -7.05
C ASN A 198 12.29 -27.30 -7.14
N PRO A 199 13.10 -26.55 -6.36
CA PRO A 199 12.99 -25.09 -6.31
C PRO A 199 13.34 -24.47 -7.67
N VAL A 200 12.50 -23.55 -8.13
CA VAL A 200 12.76 -22.80 -9.36
C VAL A 200 13.64 -21.58 -9.04
N PRO A 201 14.70 -21.29 -9.83
CA PRO A 201 15.51 -20.10 -9.66
C PRO A 201 14.67 -18.81 -9.64
N VAL A 202 14.84 -17.98 -8.61
CA VAL A 202 14.16 -16.68 -8.51
C VAL A 202 15.02 -15.62 -9.21
N PRO A 203 14.50 -14.94 -10.25
CA PRO A 203 15.26 -13.90 -10.95
C PRO A 203 15.52 -12.70 -10.04
N ARG A 204 16.64 -12.02 -10.27
CA ARG A 204 16.99 -10.76 -9.60
C ARG A 204 16.81 -9.60 -10.56
N PHE A 205 16.37 -8.47 -10.01
CA PHE A 205 16.21 -7.21 -10.72
C PHE A 205 16.94 -6.12 -9.94
N ALA A 206 17.98 -5.55 -10.55
CA ALA A 206 18.80 -4.51 -9.94
C ALA A 206 19.06 -3.40 -10.96
N ALA A 207 18.85 -2.15 -10.55
CA ALA A 207 19.31 -1.00 -11.30
C ALA A 207 20.83 -0.86 -11.13
N THR A 208 21.56 -0.69 -12.23
CA THR A 208 23.03 -0.67 -12.25
C THR A 208 23.62 0.74 -12.31
N MET A 209 22.80 1.81 -12.41
CA MET A 209 23.27 3.18 -12.58
C MET A 209 22.45 4.18 -11.74
N PRO A 210 23.08 5.26 -11.22
CA PRO A 210 22.38 6.37 -10.60
C PRO A 210 21.61 7.19 -11.65
N PRO A 211 20.46 7.80 -11.28
CA PRO A 211 19.58 8.51 -12.20
C PRO A 211 20.25 9.72 -12.88
N THR A 212 19.92 9.97 -14.14
CA THR A 212 20.33 11.19 -14.89
C THR A 212 19.11 11.94 -15.43
N THR A 213 19.12 13.28 -15.35
CA THR A 213 18.01 14.14 -15.79
C THR A 213 18.26 14.75 -17.17
N ASN A 214 17.20 15.01 -17.93
CA ASN A 214 17.24 15.59 -19.29
C ASN A 214 16.62 17.01 -19.37
N LEU A 215 16.42 17.69 -18.24
CA LEU A 215 15.86 19.05 -18.22
C LEU A 215 16.95 20.13 -18.44
N PRO A 216 16.60 21.29 -19.06
CA PRO A 216 17.49 22.45 -19.13
C PRO A 216 17.90 22.93 -17.74
N ALA A 217 19.16 23.37 -17.58
CA ALA A 217 19.77 23.66 -16.29
C ALA A 217 19.00 24.71 -15.46
N GLU A 218 18.28 25.61 -16.11
CA GLU A 218 17.45 26.64 -15.49
C GLU A 218 16.19 26.11 -14.79
N PHE A 219 15.74 24.89 -15.13
CA PHE A 219 14.62 24.21 -14.47
C PHE A 219 15.09 23.14 -13.46
N VAL A 220 16.40 22.94 -13.34
CA VAL A 220 16.99 21.96 -12.41
C VAL A 220 17.13 22.60 -11.03
N VAL A 221 16.28 22.20 -10.09
CA VAL A 221 16.53 22.45 -8.67
C VAL A 221 17.78 21.67 -8.29
N SER A 222 18.83 22.35 -7.82
CA SER A 222 20.12 21.77 -7.48
C SER A 222 20.51 22.02 -6.02
N GLY A 223 21.60 21.41 -5.55
CA GLY A 223 22.11 21.59 -4.18
C GLY A 223 21.26 20.89 -3.10
N GLN A 224 21.32 21.37 -1.86
CA GLN A 224 20.61 20.77 -0.71
C GLN A 224 19.08 20.71 -0.88
N ALA A 225 18.50 21.58 -1.70
CA ALA A 225 17.07 21.58 -1.99
C ALA A 225 16.66 20.42 -2.92
N ALA A 226 17.56 20.01 -3.84
CA ALA A 226 17.32 18.89 -4.74
C ALA A 226 17.28 17.54 -4.00
N GLY A 227 18.07 17.39 -2.94
CA GLY A 227 18.05 16.19 -2.09
C GLY A 227 16.74 15.96 -1.32
N ARG A 228 15.77 16.86 -1.44
CA ARG A 228 14.45 16.81 -0.79
C ARG A 228 13.28 16.68 -1.78
N ILE A 229 13.55 16.60 -3.08
CA ILE A 229 12.55 16.60 -4.15
C ILE A 229 12.80 15.40 -5.06
N TYR A 230 11.75 14.62 -5.36
CA TYR A 230 11.82 13.49 -6.28
C TYR A 230 11.32 13.89 -7.67
N ASP A 231 12.13 13.64 -8.71
CA ASP A 231 11.72 13.81 -10.11
C ASP A 231 10.78 12.68 -10.56
N GLY A 232 9.79 13.01 -11.41
CA GLY A 232 8.90 12.04 -12.05
C GLY A 232 9.28 11.81 -13.51
N TYR A 233 9.61 10.57 -13.87
CA TYR A 233 9.95 10.17 -15.24
C TYR A 233 8.82 9.31 -15.83
N GLN A 234 8.57 9.44 -17.13
CA GLN A 234 7.49 8.74 -17.81
C GLN A 234 7.91 8.34 -19.23
N ILE A 235 7.55 7.13 -19.64
CA ILE A 235 7.80 6.64 -20.99
C ILE A 235 6.99 7.44 -22.01
N SER A 236 7.62 7.89 -23.09
CA SER A 236 6.91 8.58 -24.18
C SER A 236 6.10 7.58 -25.01
N GLY A 237 4.98 8.03 -25.58
CA GLY A 237 4.16 7.20 -26.47
C GLY A 237 4.93 6.68 -27.69
N ASP A 238 5.87 7.46 -28.23
CA ASP A 238 6.74 7.04 -29.33
C ASP A 238 7.71 5.92 -28.92
N ALA A 239 8.36 6.04 -27.75
CA ALA A 239 9.21 4.98 -27.23
C ALA A 239 8.40 3.70 -26.93
N ALA A 240 7.22 3.83 -26.32
CA ALA A 240 6.32 2.72 -26.05
C ALA A 240 5.90 1.99 -27.34
N ARG A 241 5.56 2.73 -28.40
CA ARG A 241 5.25 2.16 -29.72
C ARG A 241 6.45 1.43 -30.31
N ARG A 242 7.66 1.99 -30.23
CA ARG A 242 8.88 1.34 -30.72
C ARG A 242 9.19 0.03 -29.98
N VAL A 243 8.97 -0.01 -28.66
CA VAL A 243 9.10 -1.23 -27.84
C VAL A 243 8.09 -2.29 -28.31
N ALA A 244 6.83 -1.88 -28.52
CA ALA A 244 5.77 -2.79 -28.97
C ALA A 244 6.07 -3.39 -30.36
N MET A 245 6.51 -2.56 -31.31
CA MET A 245 6.91 -3.03 -32.65
C MET A 245 8.04 -4.05 -32.57
N ALA A 246 9.06 -3.80 -31.75
CA ALA A 246 10.20 -4.71 -31.60
C ALA A 246 9.79 -6.04 -30.94
N CYS A 247 8.94 -6.02 -29.92
CA CYS A 247 8.38 -7.24 -29.31
C CYS A 247 7.52 -8.01 -30.34
N ARG A 248 6.65 -7.32 -31.10
CA ARG A 248 5.85 -7.96 -32.16
C ARG A 248 6.73 -8.63 -33.21
N GLN A 249 7.76 -7.95 -33.68
CA GLN A 249 8.69 -8.52 -34.65
C GLN A 249 9.41 -9.75 -34.08
N TRP A 250 9.91 -9.65 -32.84
CA TRP A 250 10.56 -10.76 -32.17
C TRP A 250 9.65 -11.99 -32.04
N ALA A 251 8.36 -11.78 -31.77
CA ALA A 251 7.36 -12.83 -31.72
C ALA A 251 7.09 -13.43 -33.11
N ALA A 252 6.95 -12.58 -34.14
CA ALA A 252 6.71 -13.01 -35.51
C ALA A 252 7.87 -13.85 -36.09
N GLU A 253 9.12 -13.51 -35.77
CA GLU A 253 10.31 -14.29 -36.12
C GLU A 253 10.31 -15.71 -35.51
N ARG A 254 9.40 -15.99 -34.58
CA ARG A 254 9.24 -17.28 -33.87
C ARG A 254 7.86 -17.89 -34.11
N ASP A 255 7.22 -17.53 -35.24
CA ASP A 255 5.88 -17.98 -35.62
C ASP A 255 4.83 -17.68 -34.52
N GLY A 256 5.06 -16.64 -33.74
CA GLY A 256 4.24 -16.23 -32.61
C GLY A 256 3.48 -14.93 -32.85
N THR A 257 2.45 -14.72 -32.05
CA THR A 257 1.69 -13.46 -31.92
C THR A 257 1.56 -13.11 -30.44
N MET A 258 1.31 -11.84 -30.11
CA MET A 258 1.30 -11.37 -28.73
C MET A 258 0.28 -10.25 -28.52
N SER A 259 -0.12 -10.08 -27.26
CA SER A 259 -0.84 -8.93 -26.74
C SER A 259 0.06 -8.19 -25.77
N LEU A 260 0.08 -6.86 -25.81
CA LEU A 260 0.98 -6.03 -25.03
C LEU A 260 0.27 -4.81 -24.45
N TYR A 261 0.67 -4.47 -23.23
CA TYR A 261 0.19 -3.32 -22.48
C TYR A 261 1.37 -2.57 -21.87
N ILE A 262 1.45 -1.25 -22.09
CA ILE A 262 2.46 -0.38 -21.49
C ILE A 262 1.77 0.71 -20.69
N LEU A 263 2.17 0.84 -19.43
CA LEU A 263 1.70 1.83 -18.48
C LEU A 263 2.80 2.85 -18.16
N ASP A 264 2.40 4.09 -17.86
CA ASP A 264 3.29 5.08 -17.25
C ASP A 264 3.53 4.77 -15.75
N VAL A 265 4.27 5.64 -15.06
CA VAL A 265 4.56 5.48 -13.62
C VAL A 265 3.35 5.70 -12.71
N ALA A 266 2.33 6.40 -13.18
CA ALA A 266 1.08 6.61 -12.47
C ALA A 266 0.06 5.47 -12.72
N GLY A 267 0.38 4.55 -13.63
CA GLY A 267 -0.47 3.41 -13.99
C GLY A 267 -1.47 3.71 -15.09
N ASN A 268 -1.31 4.83 -15.82
CA ASN A 268 -2.15 5.15 -16.95
C ASN A 268 -1.67 4.42 -18.22
N LEU A 269 -2.61 4.12 -19.12
CA LEU A 269 -2.33 3.54 -20.42
C LEU A 269 -1.46 4.49 -21.26
N VAL A 270 -0.33 3.99 -21.76
CA VAL A 270 0.50 4.67 -22.77
C VAL A 270 0.37 3.97 -24.13
N HIS A 271 0.39 2.64 -24.16
CA HIS A 271 0.23 1.87 -25.39
C HIS A 271 -0.39 0.49 -25.14
N GLU A 272 -1.29 0.09 -26.02
CA GLU A 272 -1.98 -1.21 -26.00
C GLU A 272 -2.02 -1.77 -27.42
N GLU A 273 -1.65 -3.04 -27.57
CA GLU A 273 -1.71 -3.74 -28.85
C GLU A 273 -2.17 -5.18 -28.62
N ARG A 274 -3.15 -5.63 -29.41
CA ARG A 274 -3.54 -7.05 -29.48
C ARG A 274 -3.24 -7.56 -30.87
N GLY A 275 -2.27 -8.46 -30.99
CA GLY A 275 -1.90 -9.08 -32.25
C GLY A 275 -3.01 -9.94 -32.85
N ASP A 276 -2.90 -10.18 -34.15
CA ASP A 276 -3.86 -11.02 -34.88
C ASP A 276 -3.87 -12.45 -34.32
N GLY A 277 -5.05 -13.07 -34.31
CA GLY A 277 -5.27 -14.41 -33.75
C GLY A 277 -5.27 -14.48 -32.21
N GLN A 278 -4.99 -13.39 -31.50
CA GLN A 278 -5.03 -13.37 -30.04
C GLN A 278 -6.46 -13.31 -29.49
N ILE A 279 -6.74 -14.13 -28.49
CA ILE A 279 -8.00 -14.08 -27.75
C ILE A 279 -8.06 -12.88 -26.82
N TYR A 280 -9.27 -12.43 -26.49
CA TYR A 280 -9.53 -11.31 -25.57
C TYR A 280 -8.79 -11.44 -24.23
N ASN A 281 -8.66 -12.66 -23.70
CA ASN A 281 -8.00 -12.84 -22.42
C ASN A 281 -6.52 -12.42 -22.43
N ASN A 282 -5.83 -12.47 -23.57
CA ASN A 282 -4.40 -12.22 -23.63
C ASN A 282 -4.06 -10.73 -23.47
N ILE A 283 -4.94 -9.82 -23.89
CA ILE A 283 -4.75 -8.38 -23.61
C ILE A 283 -5.04 -8.05 -22.15
N ARG A 284 -6.01 -8.75 -21.54
CA ARG A 284 -6.30 -8.63 -20.11
C ARG A 284 -5.14 -9.13 -19.24
N THR A 285 -4.54 -10.27 -19.59
CA THR A 285 -3.38 -10.78 -18.84
C THR A 285 -2.15 -9.89 -19.04
N ALA A 286 -1.95 -9.29 -20.22
CA ALA A 286 -0.92 -8.28 -20.45
C ALA A 286 -1.09 -7.06 -19.50
N LEU A 287 -2.30 -6.52 -19.38
CA LEU A 287 -2.60 -5.44 -18.42
C LEU A 287 -2.28 -5.85 -16.98
N LEU A 288 -2.77 -7.01 -16.54
CA LEU A 288 -2.54 -7.49 -15.17
C LEU A 288 -1.04 -7.68 -14.87
N LYS A 289 -0.26 -8.14 -15.84
CA LYS A 289 1.19 -8.27 -15.74
C LYS A 289 1.87 -6.90 -15.62
N ALA A 290 1.49 -5.93 -16.45
CA ALA A 290 2.02 -4.57 -16.38
C ALA A 290 1.71 -3.90 -15.03
N GLN A 291 0.46 -3.99 -14.57
CA GLN A 291 0.03 -3.45 -13.28
C GLN A 291 0.76 -4.13 -12.11
N THR A 292 0.94 -5.44 -12.17
CA THR A 292 1.69 -6.18 -11.15
C THR A 292 3.14 -5.72 -11.14
N ALA A 293 3.79 -5.62 -12.29
CA ALA A 293 5.17 -5.17 -12.39
C ALA A 293 5.36 -3.73 -11.89
N LEU A 294 4.40 -2.84 -12.19
CA LEU A 294 4.42 -1.46 -11.73
C LEU A 294 4.26 -1.35 -10.20
N LYS A 295 3.21 -1.98 -9.64
CA LYS A 295 2.92 -1.93 -8.20
C LYS A 295 4.07 -2.49 -7.35
N THR A 296 4.77 -3.47 -7.90
CA THR A 296 5.77 -4.25 -7.17
C THR A 296 7.19 -3.84 -7.50
N LYS A 297 7.37 -3.02 -8.54
CA LYS A 297 8.66 -2.60 -9.09
C LYS A 297 9.57 -3.80 -9.40
N GLN A 298 8.97 -4.93 -9.78
CA GLN A 298 9.62 -6.22 -9.95
C GLN A 298 9.03 -6.98 -11.12
N PRO A 299 9.83 -7.78 -11.84
CA PRO A 299 9.33 -8.72 -12.85
C PRO A 299 8.26 -9.65 -12.28
N THR A 300 7.22 -9.95 -13.05
CA THR A 300 6.18 -10.91 -12.63
C THR A 300 6.72 -12.33 -12.53
N SER A 301 7.84 -12.65 -13.18
CA SER A 301 8.58 -13.91 -13.04
C SER A 301 9.07 -14.18 -11.61
N ILE A 302 9.39 -13.15 -10.81
CA ILE A 302 9.73 -13.31 -9.39
C ILE A 302 8.56 -13.93 -8.63
N ARG A 303 7.34 -13.44 -8.88
CA ARG A 303 6.11 -13.98 -8.28
C ARG A 303 5.76 -15.34 -8.85
N ALA A 304 5.93 -15.54 -10.15
CA ALA A 304 5.70 -16.85 -10.76
C ALA A 304 6.60 -17.93 -10.13
N ALA A 305 7.88 -17.62 -9.88
CA ALA A 305 8.80 -18.51 -9.17
C ALA A 305 8.38 -18.69 -7.70
N GLY A 306 8.01 -17.60 -7.01
CA GLY A 306 7.51 -17.65 -5.64
C GLY A 306 6.28 -18.55 -5.48
N LEU A 307 5.34 -18.51 -6.43
CA LEU A 307 4.13 -19.35 -6.42
C LEU A 307 4.47 -20.83 -6.58
N ARG A 308 5.48 -21.16 -7.40
CA ARG A 308 5.94 -22.54 -7.57
C ARG A 308 6.69 -23.04 -6.33
N ASN A 309 7.44 -22.16 -5.68
CA ASN A 309 8.26 -22.51 -4.52
C ASN A 309 7.48 -22.54 -3.20
N ASP A 310 6.45 -21.71 -3.06
CA ASP A 310 5.59 -21.63 -1.87
C ASP A 310 4.14 -21.27 -2.28
N PRO A 311 3.32 -22.26 -2.67
CA PRO A 311 1.95 -22.03 -3.11
C PRO A 311 1.04 -21.46 -2.00
N GLY A 312 1.36 -21.70 -0.73
CA GLY A 312 0.50 -21.37 0.42
C GLY A 312 0.48 -19.88 0.78
N GLY A 313 1.53 -19.11 0.44
CA GLY A 313 1.63 -17.69 0.77
C GLY A 313 1.02 -16.72 -0.26
N MET A 314 0.58 -17.22 -1.42
CA MET A 314 0.14 -16.42 -2.57
C MET A 314 -1.34 -15.97 -2.62
N PRO A 315 -2.33 -16.64 -1.99
CA PRO A 315 -3.74 -16.24 -2.08
C PRO A 315 -3.97 -14.77 -1.68
N ARG A 316 -3.35 -14.32 -0.58
CA ARG A 316 -3.41 -12.91 -0.14
C ARG A 316 -2.89 -11.96 -1.20
N ASN A 317 -1.76 -12.29 -1.82
CA ASN A 317 -1.12 -11.43 -2.82
C ASN A 317 -1.98 -11.29 -4.09
N MET A 318 -2.59 -12.39 -4.53
CA MET A 318 -3.43 -12.40 -5.72
C MET A 318 -4.75 -11.66 -5.49
N PHE A 319 -5.41 -11.90 -4.36
CA PHE A 319 -6.73 -11.30 -4.10
C PHE A 319 -6.63 -9.83 -3.71
N TRP A 320 -5.83 -9.51 -2.70
CA TRP A 320 -5.83 -8.16 -2.10
C TRP A 320 -5.10 -7.13 -2.96
N TYR A 321 -4.00 -7.54 -3.61
CA TYR A 321 -3.24 -6.61 -4.45
C TYR A 321 -3.58 -6.71 -5.94
N ASN A 322 -4.43 -7.67 -6.31
CA ASN A 322 -4.73 -8.03 -7.70
C ASN A 322 -3.44 -8.34 -8.50
N PHE A 323 -2.51 -9.09 -7.90
CA PHE A 323 -1.27 -9.49 -8.57
C PHE A 323 -1.49 -10.70 -9.47
N TYR A 324 -0.80 -10.68 -10.62
CA TYR A 324 -0.82 -11.75 -11.59
C TYR A 324 0.56 -12.40 -11.69
N ALA A 325 0.68 -13.57 -11.05
CA ALA A 325 1.93 -14.31 -10.87
C ALA A 325 2.30 -15.18 -12.09
N VAL A 326 2.33 -14.58 -13.28
CA VAL A 326 2.73 -15.23 -14.54
C VAL A 326 3.78 -14.34 -15.23
N SER A 327 4.89 -14.93 -15.69
CA SER A 327 5.98 -14.20 -16.35
C SER A 327 5.50 -13.42 -17.58
N GLY A 328 6.13 -12.28 -17.85
CA GLY A 328 5.77 -11.39 -18.96
C GLY A 328 5.47 -9.95 -18.58
N GLY A 329 5.46 -9.60 -17.30
CA GLY A 329 5.40 -8.22 -16.82
C GLY A 329 6.76 -7.75 -16.33
N LEU A 330 7.22 -6.59 -16.79
CA LEU A 330 8.49 -5.98 -16.39
C LEU A 330 8.31 -4.50 -16.03
N PRO A 331 8.94 -4.01 -14.95
CA PRO A 331 9.10 -2.58 -14.78
C PRO A 331 10.05 -2.05 -15.87
N ILE A 332 9.72 -0.89 -16.44
CA ILE A 332 10.59 -0.22 -17.42
C ILE A 332 11.49 0.71 -16.63
N VAL A 333 12.72 0.27 -16.37
CA VAL A 333 13.72 1.05 -15.65
C VAL A 333 14.87 1.38 -16.59
N VAL A 334 15.04 2.66 -16.92
CA VAL A 334 16.07 3.17 -17.82
C VAL A 334 17.00 4.08 -17.03
N ASP A 335 18.30 3.82 -17.05
CA ASP A 335 19.32 4.55 -16.26
C ASP A 335 18.95 4.70 -14.77
N GLY A 336 18.41 3.62 -14.19
CA GLY A 336 18.00 3.59 -12.79
C GLY A 336 16.66 4.29 -12.48
N GLN A 337 15.98 4.86 -13.48
CA GLN A 337 14.69 5.52 -13.30
C GLN A 337 13.55 4.63 -13.78
N LEU A 338 12.57 4.41 -12.92
CA LEU A 338 11.31 3.79 -13.31
C LEU A 338 10.54 4.78 -14.18
N ILE A 339 10.28 4.44 -15.43
CA ILE A 339 9.54 5.28 -16.39
C ILE A 339 8.19 4.67 -16.79
N GLY A 340 7.89 3.45 -16.32
CA GLY A 340 6.63 2.77 -16.59
C GLY A 340 6.71 1.27 -16.32
N ALA A 341 5.75 0.53 -16.87
CA ALA A 341 5.76 -0.93 -16.85
C ALA A 341 5.21 -1.50 -18.16
N ILE A 342 5.74 -2.64 -18.59
CA ILE A 342 5.26 -3.41 -19.74
C ILE A 342 4.68 -4.73 -19.25
N GLY A 343 3.64 -5.20 -19.92
CA GLY A 343 3.11 -6.56 -19.79
C GLY A 343 2.85 -7.15 -21.17
N VAL A 344 3.26 -8.40 -21.36
CA VAL A 344 3.03 -9.18 -22.59
C VAL A 344 2.24 -10.43 -22.25
N GLY A 345 1.28 -10.80 -23.09
CA GLY A 345 0.43 -11.97 -22.96
C GLY A 345 0.24 -12.69 -24.29
N GLY A 346 -0.05 -13.99 -24.23
CA GLY A 346 -0.33 -14.80 -25.43
C GLY A 346 0.81 -15.70 -25.89
N GLY A 347 1.91 -15.77 -25.14
CA GLY A 347 3.03 -16.70 -25.33
C GLY A 347 4.13 -16.16 -26.25
N ALA A 348 3.80 -15.29 -27.21
CA ALA A 348 4.77 -14.63 -28.10
C ALA A 348 5.74 -15.58 -28.84
N GLY A 349 5.36 -16.83 -29.11
CA GLY A 349 6.20 -17.81 -29.82
C GLY A 349 7.44 -18.32 -29.06
N GLY A 350 7.70 -17.81 -27.86
CA GLY A 350 8.92 -18.15 -27.10
C GLY A 350 8.96 -17.61 -25.67
N GLY A 351 7.83 -17.16 -25.14
CA GLY A 351 7.66 -16.61 -23.79
C GLY A 351 7.41 -15.11 -23.78
N ASP A 352 6.36 -14.70 -23.06
CA ASP A 352 5.95 -13.30 -22.92
C ASP A 352 7.06 -12.39 -22.38
N GLU A 353 7.83 -12.86 -21.40
CA GLU A 353 8.91 -12.08 -20.80
C GLU A 353 10.09 -11.88 -21.76
N ASN A 354 10.39 -12.88 -22.58
CA ASN A 354 11.45 -12.77 -23.58
C ASN A 354 11.12 -11.73 -24.65
N CYS A 355 9.85 -11.67 -25.07
CA CYS A 355 9.35 -10.64 -25.97
C CYS A 355 9.48 -9.24 -25.37
N ALA A 356 9.08 -9.08 -24.09
CA ALA A 356 9.22 -7.83 -23.37
C ALA A 356 10.69 -7.38 -23.26
N ILE A 357 11.60 -8.31 -22.90
CA ILE A 357 13.04 -8.05 -22.84
C ILE A 357 13.58 -7.62 -24.21
N ALA A 358 13.22 -8.33 -25.27
CA ALA A 358 13.67 -8.03 -26.63
C ALA A 358 13.20 -6.64 -27.08
N GLY A 359 11.93 -6.32 -26.85
CA GLY A 359 11.37 -5.00 -27.18
C GLY A 359 12.05 -3.86 -26.42
N LEU A 360 12.28 -4.04 -25.12
CA LEU A 360 12.97 -3.04 -24.30
C LEU A 360 14.42 -2.85 -24.73
N LYS A 361 15.17 -3.93 -24.96
CA LYS A 361 16.57 -3.87 -25.41
C LYS A 361 16.73 -3.24 -26.79
N ALA A 362 15.79 -3.48 -27.71
CA ALA A 362 15.86 -2.89 -29.04
C ALA A 362 15.74 -1.35 -29.02
N VAL A 363 15.04 -0.79 -28.03
CA VAL A 363 14.83 0.66 -27.92
C VAL A 363 15.84 1.34 -27.00
N PHE A 364 16.20 0.70 -25.89
CA PHE A 364 17.02 1.30 -24.83
C PHE A 364 18.43 0.72 -24.72
N GLY A 365 18.74 -0.37 -25.44
CA GLY A 365 20.05 -1.02 -25.39
C GLY A 365 20.41 -1.49 -23.98
N ASP A 366 21.64 -1.22 -23.56
CA ASP A 366 22.15 -1.59 -22.23
C ASP A 366 21.67 -0.67 -21.10
N ARG A 367 20.94 0.42 -21.44
CA ARG A 367 20.41 1.36 -20.45
C ARG A 367 19.20 0.84 -19.69
N VAL A 368 18.51 -0.17 -20.21
CA VAL A 368 17.32 -0.74 -19.57
C VAL A 368 17.70 -1.91 -18.67
N ALA A 369 17.20 -1.89 -17.43
CA ALA A 369 17.35 -3.02 -16.51
C ALA A 369 16.47 -4.18 -16.96
N VAL A 370 17.03 -5.39 -17.00
CA VAL A 370 16.32 -6.63 -17.36
C VAL A 370 16.54 -7.69 -16.28
N PRO A 371 15.61 -8.65 -16.10
CA PRO A 371 15.77 -9.73 -15.12
C PRO A 371 17.00 -10.59 -15.42
N VAL A 372 17.74 -10.97 -14.37
CA VAL A 372 18.84 -11.93 -14.46
C VAL A 372 18.46 -13.19 -13.69
N TYR A 373 18.59 -14.34 -14.36
CA TYR A 373 18.28 -15.64 -13.78
C TYR A 373 19.56 -16.27 -13.23
N PRO A 374 19.59 -16.69 -11.95
CA PRO A 374 20.70 -17.48 -11.45
C PRO A 374 20.78 -18.82 -12.18
N ALA A 375 21.97 -19.38 -12.32
CA ALA A 375 22.16 -20.73 -12.85
C ALA A 375 21.32 -21.72 -12.01
N ALA A 376 20.67 -22.67 -12.67
CA ALA A 376 20.02 -23.78 -11.97
C ALA A 376 21.11 -24.56 -11.24
N GLY A 377 21.01 -24.62 -9.92
CA GLY A 377 21.92 -25.37 -9.04
C GLY A 377 21.62 -26.86 -9.05
#